data_AF-A0A0L6VBY8-F1
#
_entry.id   AF-A0A0L6VBY8-F1
#
_cell.length_a   1.000
_cell.length_b   1.000
_cell.length_c   1.000
_cell.angle_alpha   90.00
_cell.angle_beta   90.00
_cell.angle_gamma   90.00
#
_symmetry.space_group_name_H-M   'P 1'
#
loop_
_entity.id
_entity.type
_entity.pdbx_description
1 polymer ?
#
loop_
_entity_poly.entity_id
_entity_poly.type
_entity_poly.pdbx_seq_one_letter_code
_entity_poly.pdbx_strand_id
1 'polypeptide(L)' 'MILGVFCSSLPTTKFSHNNQDNTSTGISPFKENYGFNLSYGRVPLNNVFQWSKNTSKN' A
#
# COMPACT_ATOMS: atom_id res chain seq x y z
N MET A 1 -31.88 14.05 8.69
CA MET A 1 -32.31 12.80 8.01
C MET A 1 -31.07 12.07 7.51
N ILE A 2 -30.70 11.02 8.24
CA ILE A 2 -30.05 9.77 7.84
C ILE A 2 -28.76 9.84 6.98
N LEU A 3 -27.63 9.75 7.70
CA LEU A 3 -26.62 8.67 7.59
C LEU A 3 -26.38 8.07 6.19
N GLY A 4 -25.34 8.54 5.48
CA GLY A 4 -25.00 8.03 4.14
C GLY A 4 -23.51 7.83 3.83
N VAL A 5 -22.57 7.91 4.79
CA VAL A 5 -21.13 7.77 4.48
C VAL A 5 -20.32 7.00 5.55
N PHE A 6 -20.90 6.00 6.21
CA PHE A 6 -20.14 5.17 7.18
C PHE A 6 -19.63 3.83 6.63
N CYS A 7 -19.92 3.47 5.37
CA CYS A 7 -19.55 2.14 4.85
C CYS A 7 -18.19 2.05 4.14
N SER A 8 -17.45 3.16 3.99
CA SER A 8 -16.14 3.17 3.31
C SER A 8 -14.96 3.49 4.23
N SER A 9 -15.18 3.71 5.53
CA SER A 9 -14.12 4.12 6.44
C SER A 9 -13.17 2.97 6.76
N LEU A 10 -13.66 1.76 7.05
CA LEU A 10 -12.81 0.67 7.53
C LEU A 10 -11.62 0.31 6.62
N PRO A 11 -11.80 0.08 5.29
CA PRO A 11 -10.65 -0.19 4.42
C PRO A 11 -9.71 1.01 4.32
N THR A 12 -10.25 2.23 4.26
CA THR A 12 -9.50 3.49 4.14
C THR A 12 -8.68 3.78 5.41
N THR A 13 -9.27 3.57 6.58
CA THR A 13 -8.63 3.74 7.89
C THR A 13 -7.55 2.69 8.10
N LYS A 14 -7.81 1.42 7.77
CA LYS A 14 -6.78 0.36 7.83
C LYS A 14 -5.61 0.64 6.89
N PHE A 15 -5.90 1.13 5.69
CA PHE A 15 -4.86 1.53 4.74
C PHE A 15 -4.01 2.69 5.26
N SER A 16 -4.65 3.76 5.77
CA SER A 16 -3.94 4.90 6.34
C SER A 16 -3.08 4.49 7.54
N HIS A 17 -3.63 3.65 8.43
CA HIS A 17 -2.93 3.18 9.61
C HIS A 17 -1.67 2.36 9.26
N ASN A 18 -1.78 1.42 8.31
CA ASN A 18 -0.66 0.57 7.92
C ASN A 18 0.41 1.30 7.09
N ASN A 19 0.09 2.47 6.53
CA ASN A 19 1.04 3.33 5.82
C ASN A 19 1.67 4.41 6.68
N GLN A 20 1.17 4.64 7.90
CA GLN A 20 1.76 5.62 8.80
C GLN A 20 3.09 5.11 9.36
N ASP A 21 4.12 5.95 9.31
CA ASP A 21 5.42 5.61 9.87
C ASP A 21 5.34 5.47 11.39
N ASN A 22 5.94 4.40 11.91
CA ASN A 22 6.10 4.24 13.34
C ASN A 22 7.07 5.30 13.88
N THR A 23 6.66 6.04 14.91
CA THR A 23 7.49 7.12 15.49
C THR A 23 8.87 6.66 15.94
N SER A 24 9.00 5.40 16.39
CA SER A 24 10.26 4.84 16.87
C SER A 24 11.22 4.42 15.76
N THR A 25 10.69 3.88 14.65
CA THR A 25 11.50 3.27 13.59
C THR A 25 11.58 4.14 12.33
N GLY A 26 10.66 5.09 12.18
CA GLY A 26 10.50 5.90 10.96
C GLY A 26 10.11 5.07 9.73
N ILE A 27 9.52 3.88 9.95
CA ILE A 27 9.15 2.92 8.91
C ILE A 27 7.73 2.46 9.18
N SER A 28 6.85 2.54 8.18
CA SER A 28 5.49 2.01 8.29
C SER A 28 5.45 0.47 8.25
N PRO A 29 4.45 -0.15 8.90
CA PRO A 29 4.25 -1.60 8.84
C PRO A 29 4.12 -2.14 7.41
N PHE A 30 3.57 -1.34 6.48
CA PHE A 30 3.51 -1.73 5.07
C PHE A 30 4.91 -1.79 4.44
N LYS A 31 5.72 -0.74 4.65
CA LYS A 31 7.08 -0.67 4.13
C LYS A 31 7.97 -1.78 4.70
N GLU A 32 7.75 -2.20 5.93
CA GLU A 32 8.46 -3.33 6.54
C GLU A 32 8.18 -4.66 5.81
N ASN A 33 6.92 -4.93 5.46
CA ASN A 33 6.53 -6.19 4.81
C ASN A 33 6.89 -6.25 3.32
N TYR A 34 6.89 -5.13 2.61
CA TYR A 34 7.02 -5.09 1.16
C TYR A 34 8.25 -4.33 0.64
N GLY A 35 8.94 -3.58 1.50
CA GLY A 35 10.17 -2.85 1.16
C GLY A 35 9.97 -1.55 0.38
N PHE A 36 8.73 -1.08 0.18
CA PHE A 36 8.43 0.17 -0.53
C PHE A 36 7.25 0.93 0.08
N ASN A 37 7.20 2.24 -0.16
CA ASN A 37 6.08 3.09 0.23
C ASN A 37 4.96 3.00 -0.82
N LEU A 38 3.73 2.73 -0.40
CA LEU A 38 2.56 2.85 -1.25
C LEU A 38 2.07 4.30 -1.27
N SER A 39 1.89 4.83 -2.47
CA SER A 39 1.08 6.03 -2.72
C SER A 39 -0.25 5.59 -3.28
N TYR A 40 -1.33 6.32 -2.97
CA TYR A 40 -2.61 6.15 -3.66
C TYR A 40 -2.38 6.09 -5.19
N GLY A 41 -2.82 5.00 -5.81
CA GLY A 41 -2.73 4.80 -7.27
C GLY A 41 -1.33 4.50 -7.82
N ARG A 42 -0.30 4.26 -7.01
CA ARG A 42 1.05 3.92 -7.50
C ARG A 42 1.61 2.71 -6.78
N VAL A 43 1.61 1.58 -7.48
CA VAL A 43 2.49 0.44 -7.17
C VAL A 43 3.82 0.68 -7.89
N PRO A 44 4.99 0.44 -7.27
CA PRO A 44 6.26 0.50 -7.97
C PRO A 44 6.27 -0.50 -9.13
N LEU A 45 6.12 0.02 -10.34
CA LEU A 45 6.10 -0.75 -11.59
C LEU A 45 7.43 -1.49 -11.84
N ASN A 46 8.48 -1.09 -11.14
CA ASN A 46 9.83 -1.63 -11.18
C ASN A 46 9.81 -3.15 -10.95
N ASN A 47 9.08 -3.62 -9.93
CA ASN A 47 9.09 -5.04 -9.54
C ASN A 47 8.12 -5.88 -10.37
N VAL A 48 7.00 -5.30 -10.81
CA VAL A 48 6.00 -5.99 -11.65
C VAL A 48 6.52 -6.18 -13.08
N PHE A 49 7.22 -5.18 -13.64
CA PHE A 49 7.84 -5.32 -14.96
C PHE A 49 9.09 -6.20 -14.95
N GLN A 50 9.86 -6.27 -13.86
CA GLN A 50 10.96 -7.22 -13.75
C GLN A 50 10.43 -8.66 -13.83
N TRP A 51 9.38 -8.99 -13.06
CA TRP A 51 8.78 -10.32 -13.10
C TRP A 51 8.22 -10.68 -14.48
N SER A 52 7.48 -9.77 -15.13
CA SER A 52 6.94 -9.98 -16.48
C SER A 52 8.03 -10.09 -17.57
N LYS A 53 9.14 -9.35 -17.45
CA LYS A 53 10.26 -9.46 -18.39
C LYS A 53 11.05 -10.75 -18.24
N ASN A 54 11.04 -11.35 -17.05
CA ASN A 54 11.78 -12.56 -16.74
C ASN A 54 10.99 -13.83 -17.10
N THR A 55 9.66 -13.78 -17.12
CA THR A 55 8.78 -14.91 -17.48
C THR A 55 8.40 -14.97 -18.96
N SER A 56 8.55 -13.87 -19.70
CA SER A 56 8.29 -13.84 -21.16
C SER A 56 9.46 -14.33 -22.03
N LYS A 57 10.57 -14.77 -21.42
CA LYS A 57 11.79 -15.22 -22.11
C LYS A 57 12.01 -16.74 -22.07
N ASN A 58 10.96 -17.52 -21.86
CA ASN A 58 11.01 -18.98 -21.95
C ASN A 58 9.90 -19.51 -22.83
#